data_AF-A0A1Q4VI69-F1
#
_entry.id   AF-A0A1Q4VI69-F1
#
_cell.length_a   1.000
_cell.length_b   1.000
_cell.length_c   1.000
_cell.angle_alpha   90.00
_cell.angle_beta   90.00
_cell.angle_gamma   90.00
#
_symmetry.space_group_name_H-M   'P 1'
#
loop_
_entity.id
_entity.type
_entity.pdbx_description
1 polymer ?
#
loop_
_entity_poly.entity_id
_entity_poly.type
_entity_poly.pdbx_seq_one_letter_code
_entity_poly.pdbx_strand_id
1 'polypeptide(L)'
;MQGHVGELAGLERDPWTKLIAYYRCSGRGMGIADDGEAYELSSAIRLKATDDQRPEVVRALREKLAGEGFKITSNEPGSADQPAWDFEAVHEPDRYTVRAGKAKPGQGVAVVVTLPCQAPPTAAGSPAPTATI
;
A
#
# COMPACT_ATOMS: atom_id res chain seq x y z
N MET A 1 -2.19 9.61 9.49
CA MET A 1 -1.59 9.27 8.18
C MET A 1 -2.38 8.21 7.41
N GLN A 2 -2.74 7.05 7.98
CA GLN A 2 -3.49 5.99 7.27
C GLN A 2 -4.91 6.39 6.79
N GLY A 3 -5.53 7.40 7.40
CA GLY A 3 -6.84 7.91 6.99
C GLY A 3 -6.80 8.71 5.68
N HIS A 4 -5.67 9.34 5.38
CA HIS A 4 -5.54 10.30 4.29
C HIS A 4 -5.59 9.60 2.92
N VAL A 5 -4.79 8.55 2.71
CA VAL A 5 -4.81 7.74 1.46
C VAL A 5 -6.18 7.13 1.19
N GLY A 6 -6.90 6.73 2.24
CA GLY A 6 -8.25 6.20 2.09
C GLY A 6 -9.32 7.25 1.80
N GLU A 7 -9.08 8.53 2.07
CA GLU A 7 -9.96 9.66 1.73
C GLU A 7 -9.70 10.13 0.29
N LEU A 8 -8.47 9.92 -0.18
CA LEU A 8 -8.02 10.25 -1.51
C LEU A 8 -8.59 9.32 -2.60
N ALA A 9 -9.22 8.19 -2.29
CA ALA A 9 -9.82 7.38 -3.36
C ALA A 9 -11.21 7.86 -3.81
N GLY A 10 -11.97 8.60 -2.99
CA GLY A 10 -13.35 9.03 -3.30
C GLY A 10 -14.35 7.89 -3.61
N LEU A 11 -13.89 6.64 -3.56
CA LEU A 11 -14.62 5.42 -3.88
C LEU A 11 -15.06 4.75 -2.58
N GLU A 12 -16.27 4.20 -2.60
CA GLU A 12 -16.86 3.48 -1.47
C GLU A 12 -15.91 2.37 -1.01
N ARG A 13 -15.36 2.49 0.20
CA ARG A 13 -14.43 1.52 0.76
C ARG A 13 -15.16 0.20 0.89
N ASP A 14 -14.64 -0.85 0.25
CA ASP A 14 -15.05 -2.19 0.64
C ASP A 14 -14.49 -2.47 2.05
N PRO A 15 -15.31 -2.82 3.05
CA PRO A 15 -14.86 -3.14 4.40
C PRO A 15 -13.97 -4.40 4.43
N TRP A 16 -13.85 -5.15 3.34
CA TRP A 16 -13.06 -6.37 3.30
C TRP A 16 -11.56 -6.13 3.08
N THR A 17 -10.88 -6.20 4.23
CA THR A 17 -9.47 -6.56 4.42
C THR A 17 -8.45 -5.47 4.07
N LYS A 18 -8.24 -4.55 5.01
CA LYS A 18 -6.91 -3.95 5.18
C LYS A 18 -5.96 -5.09 5.56
N LEU A 19 -5.26 -5.65 4.59
CA LEU A 19 -4.14 -6.56 4.87
C LEU A 19 -2.98 -5.67 5.29
N ILE A 20 -2.64 -5.73 6.58
CA ILE A 20 -1.44 -5.09 7.12
C ILE A 20 -0.40 -6.18 7.32
N ALA A 21 0.78 -6.00 6.73
CA ALA A 21 1.91 -6.89 6.87
C ALA A 21 3.18 -6.09 7.17
N TYR A 22 4.03 -6.67 8.03
CA TYR A 22 5.31 -6.12 8.43
C TYR A 22 6.39 -6.93 7.72
N TYR A 23 6.86 -6.44 6.57
CA TYR A 23 7.87 -7.13 5.78
C TYR A 23 9.27 -6.77 6.26
N ARG A 24 10.23 -7.68 6.07
CA ARG A 24 11.64 -7.33 6.21
C ARG A 24 11.98 -6.21 5.24
N CYS A 25 12.80 -5.27 5.71
CA CYS A 25 13.24 -4.18 4.85
C CYS A 25 14.03 -4.71 3.64
N SER A 26 13.80 -4.07 2.50
CA SER A 26 14.54 -4.29 1.25
C SER A 26 16.06 -4.40 1.51
N GLY A 27 16.66 -5.50 1.07
CA GLY A 27 18.08 -5.83 1.30
C GLY A 27 18.36 -6.76 2.49
N ARG A 28 17.37 -7.07 3.34
CA ARG A 28 17.50 -8.06 4.45
C ARG A 28 16.86 -9.43 4.17
N GLY A 29 16.60 -9.72 2.89
CA GLY A 29 15.93 -10.95 2.45
C GLY A 29 14.41 -10.80 2.34
N MET A 30 13.76 -11.82 1.79
CA MET A 30 12.31 -11.86 1.64
C MET A 30 11.64 -12.38 2.92
N GLY A 31 10.44 -11.91 3.24
CA GLY A 31 9.61 -12.47 4.32
C GLY A 31 9.06 -11.43 5.29
N ILE A 32 8.37 -11.93 6.31
CA ILE A 32 7.85 -11.14 7.43
C ILE A 32 9.02 -10.81 8.36
N ALA A 33 9.05 -9.58 8.88
CA ALA A 33 10.06 -9.15 9.85
C ALA A 33 9.85 -9.88 11.18
N ASP A 34 10.94 -10.26 11.85
CA ASP A 34 10.87 -10.83 13.18
C ASP A 34 10.64 -9.72 14.24
N ASP A 35 10.19 -10.11 15.44
CA ASP A 35 9.93 -9.16 16.52
C ASP A 35 11.20 -8.35 16.88
N GLY A 36 11.06 -7.03 16.95
CA GLY A 36 12.18 -6.13 17.24
C GLY A 36 13.13 -5.90 16.07
N GLU A 37 12.79 -6.34 14.85
CA GLU A 37 13.50 -5.96 13.64
C GLU A 37 12.91 -4.70 12.99
N ALA A 38 13.74 -4.02 12.20
CA ALA A 38 13.25 -2.96 11.33
C ALA A 38 12.39 -3.57 10.22
N TYR A 39 11.28 -2.91 9.89
CA TYR A 39 10.27 -3.44 8.98
C TYR A 39 9.77 -2.40 7.99
N GLU A 40 9.30 -2.87 6.84
CA GLU A 40 8.47 -2.11 5.91
C GLU A 40 7.00 -2.43 6.19
N LEU A 41 6.23 -1.40 6.56
CA LEU A 41 4.79 -1.56 6.73
C LEU A 41 4.13 -1.53 5.36
N SER A 42 3.47 -2.62 4.99
CA SER A 42 2.67 -2.67 3.78
C SER A 42 1.19 -2.81 4.14
N SER A 43 0.35 -1.97 3.53
CA SER A 43 -1.10 -2.02 3.64
C SER A 43 -1.72 -2.19 2.28
N ALA A 44 -2.52 -3.25 2.10
CA ALA A 44 -3.29 -3.46 0.89
C ALA A 44 -4.75 -3.06 1.08
N ILE A 45 -5.30 -2.36 0.10
CA ILE A 45 -6.71 -1.99 -0.03
C ILE A 45 -7.20 -2.52 -1.37
N ARG A 46 -8.46 -2.94 -1.43
CA ARG A 46 -9.13 -3.28 -2.68
C ARG A 46 -10.18 -2.24 -2.99
N LEU A 47 -10.13 -1.72 -4.22
CA LEU A 47 -11.15 -0.86 -4.77
C LEU A 47 -12.10 -1.73 -5.59
N LYS A 48 -13.39 -1.70 -5.22
CA LYS A 48 -14.46 -2.33 -6.00
C LYS A 48 -14.51 -1.70 -7.38
N ALA A 49 -14.34 -2.52 -8.41
CA ALA A 49 -14.51 -2.15 -9.80
C ALA A 49 -14.87 -3.41 -10.60
N THR A 50 -15.78 -3.30 -11.57
CA THR A 50 -15.90 -4.33 -12.60
C THR A 50 -14.67 -4.31 -13.51
N ASP A 51 -14.47 -5.38 -14.29
CA ASP A 51 -13.35 -5.42 -15.24
C ASP A 51 -13.41 -4.27 -16.27
N ASP A 52 -14.61 -3.84 -16.67
CA ASP A 52 -14.82 -2.69 -17.57
C ASP A 52 -14.51 -1.34 -16.90
N GLN A 53 -14.77 -1.21 -15.60
CA GLN A 53 -14.47 0.01 -14.83
C GLN A 53 -12.99 0.12 -14.44
N ARG A 54 -12.26 -1.00 -14.43
CA ARG A 54 -10.85 -1.07 -13.97
C ARG A 54 -9.95 -0.02 -14.63
N PRO A 55 -9.94 0.17 -15.97
CA PRO A 55 -9.05 1.14 -16.60
C PRO A 55 -9.33 2.57 -16.13
N GLU A 56 -10.59 2.92 -15.92
CA GLU A 56 -11.00 4.24 -15.44
C GLU A 56 -10.58 4.45 -13.98
N VAL A 57 -10.76 3.45 -13.11
CA VAL A 57 -10.33 3.52 -11.71
C VAL A 57 -8.82 3.66 -11.59
N VAL A 58 -8.04 2.90 -12.38
CA VAL A 58 -6.59 3.01 -12.41
C VAL A 58 -6.15 4.41 -12.89
N ARG A 59 -6.80 4.95 -13.93
CA ARG A 59 -6.54 6.31 -14.42
C ARG A 59 -6.84 7.36 -13.35
N ALA A 60 -8.00 7.30 -12.71
CA ALA A 60 -8.42 8.25 -11.68
C ALA A 60 -7.47 8.23 -10.48
N LEU A 61 -7.04 7.04 -10.04
CA LEU A 61 -6.07 6.91 -8.95
C LEU A 61 -4.72 7.52 -9.32
N ARG A 62 -4.25 7.28 -10.55
CA ARG A 62 -3.01 7.88 -11.06
C ARG A 62 -3.08 9.41 -11.09
N GLU A 63 -4.16 9.97 -11.61
CA GLU A 63 -4.37 11.42 -11.70
C GLU A 63 -4.42 12.06 -10.31
N LYS A 64 -5.10 11.40 -9.37
CA LYS A 64 -5.17 11.88 -7.98
C LYS A 64 -3.80 11.92 -7.31
N LEU A 65 -3.06 10.80 -7.36
CA LEU A 65 -1.71 10.73 -6.79
C LEU A 65 -0.76 11.74 -7.44
N ALA A 66 -0.84 11.93 -8.76
CA ALA A 66 -0.04 12.95 -9.43
C ALA A 66 -0.40 14.37 -8.95
N GLY A 67 -1.68 14.67 -8.75
CA GLY A 67 -2.15 15.95 -8.21
C GLY A 67 -1.68 16.24 -6.78
N GLU A 68 -1.34 15.20 -6.02
CA GLU A 68 -0.78 15.30 -4.67
C GLU A 68 0.75 15.36 -4.65
N GLY A 69 1.40 15.39 -5.82
CA GLY A 69 2.85 15.52 -5.91
C GLY A 69 3.61 14.19 -5.92
N PHE A 70 2.91 13.07 -6.13
CA PHE A 70 3.59 11.79 -6.30
C PHE A 70 4.26 11.73 -7.68
N LYS A 71 5.46 11.15 -7.70
CA LYS A 71 6.12 10.77 -8.93
C LYS A 71 5.59 9.43 -9.40
N ILE A 72 4.89 9.43 -10.54
CA ILE A 72 4.29 8.22 -11.12
C ILE A 72 5.27 7.56 -12.10
N THR A 73 5.48 6.26 -11.93
CA THR A 73 6.17 5.37 -12.88
C THR A 73 5.15 4.35 -13.40
N SER A 74 4.85 4.39 -14.69
CA SER A 74 3.99 3.39 -15.33
C SER A 74 4.81 2.17 -15.74
N ASN A 75 4.26 0.97 -15.52
CA ASN A 75 4.84 -0.26 -16.05
C ASN A 75 4.24 -0.52 -17.42
N GLU A 76 5.05 -0.64 -18.47
CA GLU A 76 4.52 -0.94 -19.81
C GLU A 76 4.06 -2.42 -19.89
N PRO A 77 2.88 -2.69 -20.49
CA PRO A 77 2.42 -4.05 -20.72
C PRO A 77 3.25 -4.70 -21.85
N GLY A 78 4.07 -5.71 -21.53
CA GLY A 78 4.79 -6.43 -22.59
C GLY A 78 5.89 -7.43 -22.19
N SER A 79 6.38 -7.43 -20.96
CA SER A 79 7.37 -8.42 -20.53
C SER A 79 6.70 -9.68 -19.97
N ALA A 80 7.22 -10.86 -20.31
CA ALA A 80 6.73 -12.18 -19.86
C ALA A 80 6.69 -12.34 -18.32
N ASP A 81 7.40 -11.47 -17.61
CA ASP A 81 7.30 -11.21 -16.17
C ASP A 81 6.45 -9.96 -15.91
N GLN A 82 5.16 -9.97 -16.27
CA GLN A 82 4.29 -8.83 -15.97
C GLN A 82 4.34 -8.53 -14.47
N PRO A 83 4.74 -7.33 -14.02
CA PRO A 83 4.49 -6.96 -12.64
C PRO A 83 2.98 -7.02 -12.44
N ALA A 84 2.52 -7.57 -11.31
CA ALA A 84 1.11 -7.58 -10.92
C ALA A 84 0.49 -6.17 -10.75
N TRP A 85 1.20 -5.11 -11.15
CA TRP A 85 0.96 -3.70 -10.87
C TRP A 85 0.99 -2.90 -12.17
N ASP A 86 -0.11 -2.18 -12.44
CA ASP A 86 -0.29 -1.27 -13.57
C ASP A 86 0.61 -0.02 -13.43
N PHE A 87 0.83 0.46 -12.21
CA PHE A 87 1.78 1.54 -11.94
C PHE A 87 2.33 1.52 -10.52
N GLU A 88 3.42 2.27 -10.34
CA GLU A 88 4.00 2.65 -9.05
C GLU A 88 4.00 4.17 -8.93
N ALA A 89 3.78 4.68 -7.72
CA ALA A 89 3.80 6.09 -7.39
C ALA A 89 4.63 6.28 -6.12
N VAL A 90 5.57 7.22 -6.12
CA VAL A 90 6.44 7.49 -4.97
C VAL A 90 6.18 8.90 -4.47
N HIS A 91 5.90 9.03 -3.17
CA HIS A 91 5.90 10.32 -2.50
C HIS A 91 7.31 10.60 -1.98
N GLU A 92 8.12 11.33 -2.75
CA GLU A 92 9.54 11.57 -2.44
C GLU A 92 9.79 12.18 -1.04
N PRO A 93 8.98 13.14 -0.54
CA PRO A 93 9.18 13.75 0.78
C PRO A 93 9.11 12.73 1.92
N ASP A 94 8.09 11.87 1.91
CA ASP A 94 7.82 10.92 3.00
C ASP A 94 8.28 9.48 2.67
N ARG A 95 8.84 9.28 1.48
CA ARG A 95 9.41 8.01 0.99
C ARG A 95 8.44 6.82 1.00
N TYR A 96 7.14 7.06 0.98
CA TYR A 96 6.16 5.97 0.82
C TYR A 96 5.85 5.73 -0.66
N THR A 97 5.57 4.46 -0.96
CA THR A 97 5.30 3.96 -2.30
C THR A 97 3.88 3.45 -2.38
N VAL A 98 3.17 3.80 -3.43
CA VAL A 98 1.84 3.30 -3.76
C VAL A 98 1.94 2.51 -5.06
N ARG A 99 1.54 1.24 -5.03
CA ARG A 99 1.41 0.39 -6.20
C ARG A 99 -0.05 0.09 -6.44
N ALA A 100 -0.50 0.17 -7.67
CA ALA A 100 -1.86 -0.20 -8.03
C ALA A 100 -1.86 -1.15 -9.22
N GLY A 101 -2.75 -2.13 -9.17
CA GLY A 101 -2.69 -3.29 -10.05
C GLY A 101 -3.99 -4.05 -10.10
N LYS A 102 -4.07 -4.95 -11.07
CA LYS A 102 -5.18 -5.90 -11.19
C LYS A 102 -5.26 -6.81 -9.96
N ALA A 103 -6.40 -6.83 -9.27
CA ALA A 103 -6.69 -7.86 -8.28
C ALA A 103 -7.09 -9.18 -8.97
N LYS A 104 -7.38 -10.25 -8.21
CA LYS A 104 -7.94 -11.48 -8.81
C LYS A 104 -9.20 -11.16 -9.64
N PRO A 105 -9.53 -11.94 -10.68
CA PRO A 105 -10.73 -11.70 -11.50
C PRO A 105 -11.98 -11.48 -10.64
N GLY A 106 -12.75 -10.44 -10.95
CA GLY A 106 -13.94 -10.04 -10.17
C GLY A 106 -13.65 -9.33 -8.83
N GLN A 107 -12.39 -9.03 -8.49
CA GLN A 107 -12.02 -8.35 -7.23
C GLN A 107 -11.56 -6.89 -7.42
N GLY A 108 -11.67 -6.35 -8.63
CA GLY A 108 -11.37 -4.94 -8.93
C GLY A 108 -9.88 -4.60 -8.96
N VAL A 109 -9.52 -3.48 -8.33
CA VAL A 109 -8.14 -2.94 -8.31
C VAL A 109 -7.53 -3.16 -6.93
N ALA A 110 -6.36 -3.79 -6.88
CA ALA A 110 -5.55 -3.87 -5.68
C ALA A 110 -4.66 -2.62 -5.59
N VAL A 111 -4.63 -1.99 -4.42
CA VAL A 111 -3.77 -0.84 -4.12
C VAL A 111 -2.94 -1.22 -2.89
N VAL A 112 -1.62 -1.15 -3.00
CA VAL A 112 -0.69 -1.43 -1.91
C VAL A 112 0.08 -0.16 -1.60
N VAL A 113 0.06 0.22 -0.33
CA VAL A 113 0.85 1.32 0.21
C VAL A 113 1.95 0.72 1.06
N THR A 114 3.20 1.02 0.73
CA THR A 114 4.37 0.59 1.49
C THR A 114 5.07 1.81 2.07
N LEU A 115 5.22 1.82 3.38
CA LEU A 115 6.00 2.81 4.11
C LEU A 115 7.49 2.45 4.05
N PRO A 116 8.40 3.43 4.11
CA PRO A 116 9.82 3.16 4.16
C PRO A 116 10.16 2.32 5.39
N CYS A 117 11.32 1.66 5.36
CA CYS A 117 11.84 0.87 6.47
C CYS A 117 11.82 1.68 7.77
N GLN A 118 11.07 1.20 8.76
CA GLN A 118 10.92 1.84 10.07
C GLN A 118 11.69 1.03 11.11
N ALA A 119 12.27 1.73 12.08
CA ALA A 119 12.75 1.08 13.29
C ALA A 119 11.54 0.47 14.04
N PRO A 120 11.71 -0.68 14.70
CA PRO A 120 10.69 -1.22 15.57
C PRO A 120 10.37 -0.17 16.66
N PRO A 121 9.11 -0.05 17.10
CA PRO A 121 8.80 0.80 18.23
C PRO A 121 9.66 0.37 19.41
N THR A 122 10.59 1.24 19.82
CA THR A 122 11.38 1.00 21.03
C THR A 122 10.36 0.93 22.17
N ALA A 123 10.38 -0.13 22.97
CA ALA A 123 9.52 -0.28 24.14
C ALA A 123 9.88 0.80 25.19
N ALA A 124 9.49 2.03 24.92
CA ALA A 124 9.45 3.17 25.82
C ALA A 124 8.07 3.80 25.59
N GLY A 125 7.02 3.04 25.88
CA GLY A 125 5.65 3.48 25.64
C GLY A 125 4.59 2.41 25.44
N SER A 126 4.83 1.13 25.77
CA SER A 126 3.69 0.28 26.15
C SER A 126 3.08 0.91 27.40
N PRO A 127 1.81 1.38 27.39
CA PRO A 127 1.12 1.52 28.66
C PRO A 127 1.11 0.12 29.25
N ALA A 128 1.83 -0.09 30.35
CA ALA A 128 1.65 -1.27 31.17
C ALA A 128 0.14 -1.37 31.44
N PRO A 129 -0.49 -2.56 31.32
CA PRO A 129 -1.81 -2.73 31.87
C PRO A 129 -1.67 -2.41 33.37
N THR A 130 -2.25 -1.30 33.80
CA THR A 130 -2.47 -1.03 35.22
C THR A 130 -3.34 -2.17 35.72
N ALA A 131 -2.71 -3.17 36.32
CA ALA A 131 -3.38 -4.15 37.16
C ALA A 131 -3.87 -3.40 38.39
N THR A 132 -5.07 -2.82 38.28
CA THR A 132 -5.91 -2.55 39.44
C THR A 132 -6.50 -3.89 39.85
N ILE A 133 -6.00 -4.50 40.93
CA ILE A 133 -6.76 -4.95 42.13
C ILE A 133 -5.76 -5.05 43.29
#